data_AF-A0A7X9IZZ6-F1
#
_entry.id   AF-A0A7X9IZZ6-F1
#
_cell.length_a   1.000
_cell.length_b   1.000
_cell.length_c   1.000
_cell.angle_alpha   90.00
_cell.angle_beta   90.00
_cell.angle_gamma   90.00
#
_symmetry.space_group_name_H-M   'P 1'
#
loop_
_entity.id
_entity.type
_entity.pdbx_description
1 polymer ?
#
loop_
_entity_poly.entity_id
_entity_poly.type
_entity_poly.pdbx_seq_one_letter_code
_entity_poly.pdbx_strand_id
1 'polypeptide(L)'
;MKRWMLALAILGIAAMLGCGDDDDVSPDDGRTEVRDDVGPEDAPPDEVAPEVVEDVPDVEAEADIPVDPCGATSCPNDPVDGPIGTPCLDDPDCTAGFTCSKESIDVFDGEDYINDPGGYCLTWGFGAAGCDPDVPSSCPNGSKCIYFGENPTTGQVAYGCMDSCSAASSSGVPWTNNCDCRDGYECEIAYELCISGCNPENERECCEIWHDGEGGAQDYARQTGEVTLLGPDRCTNTCDPCTYSCVNNGCPGGDCHIGDPCEHDADCPADSYCISEFRACDDPDEFCYFPGGACFKARCDLEGRECPAGSGCTDLGSADDPYIVCVKPCEVGTQPGDEGFACRNTGDPGPDPGDYACIPIFDPELDWLDGTTATGFCYYAGNFPGGSTMLGGSCLEDAECNSPFGLGACIGFLDTPPDFCSVYCNQAAAEAGACETDTEIGTATGVCWSGVCFEACENPNAPLGAANTGCTLDSMGCWPATPFTSGGYAYIHTGETSPAGFCFPGCTSDAWCGELFGTSGINCDEATGVCDIFGK
;
A
#
# COMPACT_ATOMS: atom_id res chain seq x y z
N MET A 1 -10.83 -3.30 -25.34
CA MET A 1 -10.33 -4.62 -24.90
C MET A 1 -9.89 -4.40 -23.47
N LYS A 2 -10.78 -4.70 -22.52
CA LYS A 2 -10.55 -4.54 -21.08
C LYS A 2 -9.67 -5.74 -20.65
N ARG A 3 -8.46 -5.47 -20.17
CA ARG A 3 -7.58 -6.50 -19.59
C ARG A 3 -8.12 -6.78 -18.19
N TRP A 4 -8.48 -8.03 -17.91
CA TRP A 4 -9.02 -8.46 -16.62
C TRP A 4 -7.87 -8.83 -15.68
N MET A 5 -7.80 -8.10 -14.57
CA MET A 5 -7.53 -8.50 -13.18
C MET A 5 -6.41 -9.52 -12.88
N LEU A 6 -5.38 -9.05 -12.17
CA LEU A 6 -5.02 -9.64 -10.89
C LEU A 6 -5.28 -8.54 -9.83
N ALA A 7 -6.31 -8.75 -9.00
CA ALA A 7 -6.46 -7.98 -7.78
C ALA A 7 -5.39 -8.51 -6.81
N LEU A 8 -4.34 -7.73 -6.56
CA LEU A 8 -3.61 -7.80 -5.30
C LEU A 8 -4.58 -7.30 -4.22
N ALA A 9 -5.37 -8.22 -3.67
CA ALA A 9 -6.29 -7.91 -2.60
C ALA A 9 -5.54 -7.87 -1.27
N ILE A 10 -5.43 -6.64 -0.74
CA ILE A 10 -5.57 -6.23 0.67
C ILE A 10 -4.34 -6.40 1.59
N LEU A 11 -3.82 -5.26 2.09
CA LEU A 11 -3.84 -4.89 3.53
C LEU A 11 -3.33 -3.45 3.75
N GLY A 12 -3.93 -2.74 4.72
CA GLY A 12 -3.35 -1.55 5.37
C GLY A 12 -4.28 -0.36 5.60
N ILE A 13 -5.14 -0.43 6.63
CA ILE A 13 -5.49 0.61 7.64
C ILE A 13 -6.89 0.32 8.16
N ALA A 14 -6.99 -0.16 9.40
CA ALA A 14 -8.22 -0.16 10.19
C ALA A 14 -7.84 0.26 11.62
N ALA A 15 -7.89 1.56 11.90
CA ALA A 15 -7.93 2.10 13.26
C ALA A 15 -8.47 3.54 13.23
N MET A 16 -9.78 3.71 13.06
CA MET A 16 -10.42 5.01 13.29
C MET A 16 -11.80 4.82 13.90
N LEU A 17 -11.86 4.51 15.20
CA LEU A 17 -13.05 4.81 16.01
C LEU A 17 -12.61 5.11 17.45
N GLY A 18 -12.34 6.39 17.71
CA GLY A 18 -12.38 6.93 19.06
C GLY A 18 -13.76 6.68 19.67
N CYS A 19 -13.77 6.01 20.82
CA CYS A 19 -14.95 5.79 21.64
C CYS A 19 -15.63 7.12 21.97
N GLY A 20 -16.93 7.22 21.68
CA GLY A 20 -17.75 8.31 22.18
C GLY A 20 -17.81 8.28 23.71
N ASP A 21 -17.53 9.43 24.32
CA ASP A 21 -17.75 9.67 25.74
C ASP A 21 -19.24 9.53 26.09
N ASP A 22 -19.56 8.56 26.94
CA ASP A 22 -20.81 8.53 27.68
C ASP A 22 -20.77 9.57 28.82
N ASP A 23 -21.61 10.60 28.70
CA ASP A 23 -22.06 11.43 29.80
C ASP A 23 -22.68 10.56 30.91
N ASP A 24 -22.05 10.49 32.08
CA ASP A 24 -22.67 10.72 33.39
C ASP A 24 -21.74 10.26 34.53
N VAL A 25 -21.33 11.20 35.39
CA VAL A 25 -21.47 11.17 36.87
C VAL A 25 -20.59 12.28 37.45
N SER A 26 -21.25 13.37 37.87
CA SER A 26 -20.73 14.26 38.91
C SER A 26 -20.82 13.53 40.27
N PRO A 27 -19.84 13.75 41.17
CA PRO A 27 -20.20 14.69 42.24
C PRO A 27 -19.05 15.63 42.63
N ASP A 28 -19.44 16.90 42.71
CA ASP A 28 -19.17 17.85 43.80
C ASP A 28 -18.37 17.28 44.99
N ASP A 29 -17.19 17.85 45.26
CA ASP A 29 -16.81 18.24 46.61
C ASP A 29 -15.65 19.24 46.58
N GLY A 30 -15.97 20.48 46.95
CA GLY A 30 -15.07 21.61 46.91
C GLY A 30 -13.87 21.54 47.85
N ARG A 31 -12.85 22.33 47.51
CA ARG A 31 -12.01 23.03 48.48
C ARG A 31 -11.27 24.20 47.84
N THR A 32 -11.78 25.39 48.11
CA THR A 32 -11.02 26.64 48.23
C THR A 32 -9.80 26.47 49.13
N GLU A 33 -8.62 26.92 48.70
CA GLU A 33 -7.77 27.79 49.52
C GLU A 33 -7.09 28.87 48.67
N VAL A 34 -7.39 30.10 49.07
CA VAL A 34 -6.78 31.38 48.70
C VAL A 34 -5.40 31.46 49.35
N ARG A 35 -4.40 32.04 48.67
CA ARG A 35 -3.32 32.76 49.38
C ARG A 35 -2.63 33.85 48.55
N ASP A 36 -3.10 35.06 48.88
CA ASP A 36 -2.54 36.41 48.85
C ASP A 36 -1.06 36.68 48.50
N ASP A 37 -0.95 37.75 47.71
CA ASP A 37 0.18 38.64 47.44
C ASP A 37 0.95 39.14 48.67
N VAL A 38 2.27 39.29 48.53
CA VAL A 38 3.06 40.32 49.23
C VAL A 38 4.26 40.74 48.34
N GLY A 39 4.21 41.97 47.79
CA GLY A 39 5.40 42.72 47.34
C GLY A 39 6.19 43.29 48.54
N PRO A 40 7.38 43.90 48.36
CA PRO A 40 7.36 45.28 47.87
C PRO A 40 8.57 45.76 47.03
N GLU A 41 8.27 46.81 46.27
CA GLU A 41 9.06 48.01 45.89
C GLU A 41 10.54 48.12 46.27
N ASP A 42 11.38 48.51 45.30
CA ASP A 42 12.36 49.61 45.44
C ASP A 42 13.00 49.98 44.08
N ALA A 43 12.74 51.21 43.61
CA ALA A 43 13.59 51.98 42.71
C ALA A 43 14.19 53.15 43.51
N PRO A 44 15.28 53.82 43.07
CA PRO A 44 15.10 55.10 42.38
C PRO A 44 16.27 55.42 41.39
N PRO A 45 16.50 56.66 40.89
CA PRO A 45 16.52 56.97 39.45
C PRO A 45 17.90 57.45 38.97
N ASP A 46 18.10 57.63 37.66
CA ASP A 46 19.06 58.63 37.19
C ASP A 46 18.70 59.15 35.78
N GLU A 47 18.63 60.48 35.69
CA GLU A 47 18.36 61.28 34.50
C GLU A 47 19.67 61.56 33.74
N VAL A 48 19.70 61.36 32.41
CA VAL A 48 20.64 62.06 31.52
C VAL A 48 19.97 62.43 30.19
N ALA A 49 19.83 63.74 30.00
CA ALA A 49 19.75 64.61 28.80
C ALA A 49 19.21 64.12 27.43
N PRO A 50 18.44 64.98 26.71
CA PRO A 50 17.97 64.69 25.36
C PRO A 50 19.01 65.09 24.29
N GLU A 51 19.38 64.15 23.41
CA GLU A 51 20.03 64.47 22.15
C GLU A 51 18.99 64.79 21.08
N VAL A 52 19.26 65.89 20.37
CA VAL A 52 18.51 66.38 19.21
C VAL A 52 18.86 65.48 18.03
N VAL A 53 17.92 64.65 17.60
CA VAL A 53 18.00 63.95 16.31
C VAL A 53 17.07 64.66 15.35
N GLU A 54 17.64 65.13 14.23
CA GLU A 54 16.93 65.80 13.16
C GLU A 54 15.91 64.86 12.50
N ASP A 55 14.70 65.37 12.28
CA ASP A 55 13.62 64.74 11.51
C ASP A 55 14.10 64.43 10.08
N VAL A 56 14.54 63.20 9.84
CA VAL A 56 14.56 62.60 8.51
C VAL A 56 13.14 62.08 8.26
N PRO A 57 12.44 62.48 7.19
CA PRO A 57 11.12 61.92 6.91
C PRO A 57 11.27 60.41 6.72
N ASP A 58 10.55 59.65 7.53
CA ASP A 58 10.29 58.23 7.34
C ASP A 58 9.77 58.02 5.92
N VAL A 59 10.69 57.64 5.03
CA VAL A 59 10.31 56.87 3.85
C VAL A 59 9.98 55.52 4.45
N GLU A 60 8.69 55.21 4.55
CA GLU A 60 8.22 53.87 4.89
C GLU A 60 9.05 52.89 4.06
N ALA A 61 9.94 52.17 4.73
CA ALA A 61 10.54 50.99 4.16
C ALA A 61 9.35 50.10 3.84
N GLU A 62 9.07 49.92 2.55
CA GLU A 62 8.17 48.85 2.14
C GLU A 62 8.68 47.62 2.87
N ALA A 63 7.83 47.05 3.73
CA ALA A 63 8.15 45.83 4.43
C ALA A 63 8.65 44.87 3.37
N ASP A 64 9.89 44.39 3.53
CA ASP A 64 10.42 43.32 2.70
C ASP A 64 9.37 42.22 2.71
N ILE A 65 8.59 42.12 1.63
CA ILE A 65 7.66 41.01 1.43
C ILE A 65 8.58 39.79 1.53
N PRO A 66 8.35 38.87 2.49
CA PRO A 66 9.13 37.65 2.56
C PRO A 66 9.11 37.06 1.16
N VAL A 67 10.29 36.98 0.54
CA VAL A 67 10.42 36.23 -0.70
C VAL A 67 10.07 34.82 -0.29
N ASP A 68 8.88 34.36 -0.68
CA ASP A 68 8.47 32.98 -0.46
C ASP A 68 9.59 32.09 -1.02
N PRO A 69 10.36 31.42 -0.15
CA PRO A 69 11.50 30.62 -0.59
C PRO A 69 11.06 29.42 -1.42
N CYS A 70 9.77 29.09 -1.40
CA CYS A 70 9.18 27.90 -1.99
C CYS A 70 8.63 28.10 -3.41
N GLY A 71 8.62 29.33 -3.93
CA GLY A 71 8.16 29.58 -5.29
C GLY A 71 6.62 29.48 -5.45
N ALA A 72 6.13 29.30 -6.68
CA ALA A 72 4.75 29.63 -7.06
C ALA A 72 3.65 28.97 -6.18
N THR A 73 2.64 29.76 -5.81
CA THR A 73 1.48 29.35 -4.97
C THR A 73 0.40 28.56 -5.72
N SER A 74 0.72 27.95 -6.88
CA SER A 74 -0.27 27.21 -7.69
C SER A 74 0.40 26.33 -8.73
N CYS A 75 -0.04 25.08 -8.86
CA CYS A 75 0.40 24.16 -9.90
C CYS A 75 -0.41 24.45 -11.21
N PRO A 76 0.21 24.88 -12.32
CA PRO A 76 -0.53 25.34 -13.51
C PRO A 76 -1.45 24.33 -14.22
N ASN A 77 -1.35 23.04 -13.89
CA ASN A 77 -2.15 21.96 -14.47
C ASN A 77 -3.03 21.24 -13.44
N ASP A 78 -3.11 21.78 -12.23
CA ASP A 78 -3.89 21.21 -11.15
C ASP A 78 -5.39 21.21 -11.50
N PRO A 79 -6.10 20.09 -11.26
CA PRO A 79 -7.55 20.08 -11.26
C PRO A 79 -8.14 21.22 -10.43
N VAL A 80 -9.38 21.61 -10.74
CA VAL A 80 -10.05 22.58 -9.87
C VAL A 80 -10.35 21.89 -8.54
N ASP A 81 -9.77 22.41 -7.46
CA ASP A 81 -10.03 21.97 -6.09
C ASP A 81 -11.52 21.80 -5.81
N GLY A 82 -11.81 20.69 -5.15
CA GLY A 82 -13.13 20.33 -4.67
C GLY A 82 -13.44 20.93 -3.30
N PRO A 83 -14.61 20.57 -2.72
CA PRO A 83 -14.91 20.83 -1.32
C PRO A 83 -14.15 19.91 -0.34
N ILE A 84 -13.51 18.85 -0.85
CA ILE A 84 -12.62 17.97 -0.09
C ILE A 84 -11.30 18.71 0.15
N GLY A 85 -10.61 18.46 1.27
CA GLY A 85 -9.35 19.12 1.62
C GLY A 85 -9.51 20.54 2.19
N THR A 86 -10.71 21.13 2.08
CA THR A 86 -11.01 22.46 2.64
C THR A 86 -10.77 22.48 4.15
N PRO A 87 -10.04 23.46 4.71
CA PRO A 87 -9.80 23.55 6.15
C PRO A 87 -11.08 23.65 6.97
N CYS A 88 -11.14 22.97 8.11
CA CYS A 88 -12.24 22.98 9.06
C CYS A 88 -11.74 22.79 10.49
N LEU A 89 -12.51 23.30 11.46
CA LEU A 89 -12.34 23.00 12.88
C LEU A 89 -13.46 22.08 13.39
N ASP A 90 -14.63 22.17 12.78
CA ASP A 90 -15.77 21.29 13.01
C ASP A 90 -16.66 21.13 11.77
N ASP A 91 -17.61 20.19 11.83
CA ASP A 91 -18.49 19.87 10.69
C ASP A 91 -19.23 21.09 10.08
N PRO A 92 -19.68 22.09 10.86
CA PRO A 92 -20.25 23.32 10.31
C PRO A 92 -19.36 24.12 9.35
N ASP A 93 -18.03 24.00 9.44
CA ASP A 93 -17.11 24.66 8.50
C ASP A 93 -17.14 24.00 7.11
N CYS A 94 -17.60 22.74 7.05
CA CYS A 94 -17.69 21.99 5.82
C CYS A 94 -18.97 22.27 5.03
N THR A 95 -18.87 22.13 3.71
CA THR A 95 -20.06 22.17 2.85
C THR A 95 -21.01 21.03 3.23
N ALA A 96 -22.32 21.27 3.15
CA ALA A 96 -23.32 20.26 3.52
C ALA A 96 -23.09 18.92 2.78
N GLY A 97 -22.94 17.83 3.55
CA GLY A 97 -22.64 16.50 3.03
C GLY A 97 -21.20 16.04 3.26
N PHE A 98 -20.33 16.91 3.76
CA PHE A 98 -18.96 16.58 4.19
C PHE A 98 -18.83 16.68 5.71
N THR A 99 -17.86 15.96 6.26
CA THR A 99 -17.55 15.93 7.69
C THR A 99 -16.15 16.49 7.88
N CYS A 100 -15.95 17.21 8.98
CA CYS A 100 -14.62 17.64 9.36
C CYS A 100 -13.90 16.45 10.01
N SER A 101 -12.88 15.90 9.33
CA SER A 101 -11.88 15.12 10.04
C SER A 101 -11.13 16.11 10.88
N LYS A 102 -11.24 16.06 12.21
CA LYS A 102 -10.59 17.05 13.08
C LYS A 102 -9.15 16.67 13.29
N GLU A 103 -8.27 17.66 13.27
CA GLU A 103 -6.88 17.47 13.64
C GLU A 103 -6.84 17.17 15.15
N SER A 104 -6.26 16.04 15.53
CA SER A 104 -5.99 15.74 16.92
C SER A 104 -4.50 15.95 17.17
N ILE A 105 -4.20 16.79 18.16
CA ILE A 105 -2.85 17.08 18.59
C ILE A 105 -2.67 16.45 19.97
N ASP A 106 -1.75 15.51 20.08
CA ASP A 106 -1.34 14.91 21.33
C ASP A 106 0.02 15.44 21.77
N VAL A 107 0.20 15.55 23.08
CA VAL A 107 1.49 15.96 23.66
C VAL A 107 2.25 14.73 24.10
N PHE A 108 3.35 14.44 23.43
CA PHE A 108 4.22 13.30 23.72
C PHE A 108 5.63 13.79 24.05
N ASP A 109 6.21 13.34 25.18
CA ASP A 109 7.52 13.80 25.67
C ASP A 109 7.72 15.34 25.74
N GLY A 110 6.62 16.09 25.85
CA GLY A 110 6.63 17.56 25.94
C GLY A 110 6.64 18.29 24.59
N GLU A 111 6.43 17.56 23.49
CA GLU A 111 6.27 18.09 22.14
C GLU A 111 4.86 17.80 21.62
N ASP A 112 4.34 18.70 20.80
CA ASP A 112 3.03 18.55 20.16
C ASP A 112 3.18 17.68 18.91
N TYR A 113 2.35 16.64 18.79
CA TYR A 113 2.32 15.74 17.64
C TYR A 113 0.92 15.69 17.07
N ILE A 114 0.84 15.66 15.74
CA ILE A 114 -0.40 15.39 15.04
C ILE A 114 -0.66 13.88 15.16
N ASN A 115 -1.64 13.50 15.98
CA ASN A 115 -2.04 12.11 16.16
C ASN A 115 -2.97 11.67 15.03
N ASP A 116 -4.02 12.45 14.78
CA ASP A 116 -4.86 12.29 13.60
C ASP A 116 -4.58 13.41 12.60
N PRO A 117 -4.06 13.07 11.41
CA PRO A 117 -3.94 14.02 10.31
C PRO A 117 -5.33 14.48 9.89
N GLY A 118 -5.73 15.67 10.34
CA GLY A 118 -7.09 16.18 10.23
C GLY A 118 -7.14 17.69 10.04
N GLY A 119 -8.26 18.32 10.36
CA GLY A 119 -8.56 19.72 10.15
C GLY A 119 -9.07 20.02 8.74
N TYR A 120 -9.54 19.02 7.99
CA TYR A 120 -10.07 19.20 6.64
C TYR A 120 -11.39 18.46 6.41
N CYS A 121 -12.16 18.98 5.47
CA CYS A 121 -13.40 18.38 5.04
C CYS A 121 -13.14 17.15 4.19
N LEU A 122 -13.77 16.05 4.54
CA LEU A 122 -13.76 14.82 3.76
C LEU A 122 -15.14 14.18 3.71
N THR A 123 -15.28 13.12 2.91
CA THR A 123 -16.43 12.21 2.99
C THR A 123 -15.92 10.80 3.15
N TRP A 124 -16.56 10.01 4.00
CA TRP A 124 -16.25 8.61 4.17
C TRP A 124 -17.51 7.85 4.61
N GLY A 125 -17.52 6.54 4.39
CA GLY A 125 -18.62 5.69 4.82
C GLY A 125 -18.44 4.24 4.39
N PHE A 126 -19.23 3.37 5.01
CA PHE A 126 -19.25 1.94 4.69
C PHE A 126 -20.03 1.65 3.40
N GLY A 127 -19.43 0.84 2.53
CA GLY A 127 -19.96 0.50 1.22
C GLY A 127 -20.25 1.74 0.36
N ALA A 128 -21.38 1.74 -0.36
CA ALA A 128 -21.75 2.81 -1.29
C ALA A 128 -22.05 4.19 -0.64
N ALA A 129 -21.93 4.32 0.69
CA ALA A 129 -22.11 5.58 1.40
C ALA A 129 -20.85 6.45 1.44
N GLY A 130 -19.67 5.86 1.25
CA GLY A 130 -18.39 6.59 1.21
C GLY A 130 -18.09 7.11 -0.19
N CYS A 131 -17.49 6.24 -1.00
CA CYS A 131 -17.31 6.40 -2.43
C CYS A 131 -17.17 5.01 -3.07
N ASP A 132 -17.17 4.95 -4.39
CA ASP A 132 -17.03 3.71 -5.16
C ASP A 132 -15.68 3.76 -5.89
N PRO A 133 -14.70 2.91 -5.53
CA PRO A 133 -13.36 2.94 -6.11
C PRO A 133 -13.36 2.61 -7.61
N ASP A 134 -14.35 1.85 -8.09
CA ASP A 134 -14.49 1.50 -9.52
C ASP A 134 -15.15 2.62 -10.35
N VAL A 135 -15.64 3.67 -9.68
CA VAL A 135 -16.34 4.79 -10.30
C VAL A 135 -15.64 6.08 -9.91
N PRO A 136 -14.68 6.60 -10.71
CA PRO A 136 -13.94 7.82 -10.40
C PRO A 136 -14.81 9.06 -10.15
N SER A 137 -16.02 9.09 -10.73
CA SER A 137 -16.99 10.16 -10.49
C SER A 137 -17.77 10.03 -9.17
N SER A 138 -17.48 9.02 -8.36
CA SER A 138 -18.07 8.86 -7.03
C SER A 138 -17.57 9.92 -6.06
N CYS A 139 -16.35 10.44 -6.29
CA CYS A 139 -15.79 11.57 -5.58
C CYS A 139 -15.98 12.90 -6.32
N PRO A 140 -16.04 14.03 -5.59
CA PRO A 140 -15.95 15.37 -6.18
C PRO A 140 -14.68 15.55 -7.03
N ASN A 141 -14.70 16.52 -7.95
CA ASN A 141 -13.47 16.91 -8.66
C ASN A 141 -12.37 17.29 -7.67
N GLY A 142 -11.11 16.96 -7.98
CA GLY A 142 -9.97 17.21 -7.10
C GLY A 142 -9.88 16.22 -5.94
N SER A 143 -10.58 15.08 -5.98
CA SER A 143 -10.45 14.04 -4.95
C SER A 143 -10.44 12.64 -5.54
N LYS A 144 -9.80 11.71 -4.83
CA LYS A 144 -9.75 10.28 -5.16
C LYS A 144 -10.46 9.47 -4.09
N CYS A 145 -11.11 8.39 -4.51
CA CYS A 145 -11.72 7.43 -3.61
C CYS A 145 -10.64 6.50 -3.08
N ILE A 146 -10.47 6.44 -1.76
CA ILE A 146 -9.49 5.57 -1.10
C ILE A 146 -10.19 4.66 -0.10
N TYR A 147 -9.54 3.54 0.19
CA TYR A 147 -9.92 2.63 1.26
C TYR A 147 -9.57 3.24 2.62
N PHE A 148 -10.50 3.22 3.57
CA PHE A 148 -10.33 3.74 4.94
C PHE A 148 -10.32 2.62 6.00
N GLY A 149 -10.57 1.38 5.61
CA GLY A 149 -10.61 0.24 6.52
C GLY A 149 -11.81 -0.66 6.32
N GLU A 150 -11.90 -1.66 7.17
CA GLU A 150 -13.01 -2.60 7.20
C GLU A 150 -13.59 -2.61 8.61
N ASN A 151 -14.91 -2.69 8.71
CA ASN A 151 -15.56 -2.89 9.99
C ASN A 151 -15.26 -4.32 10.46
N PRO A 152 -14.51 -4.50 11.56
CA PRO A 152 -14.07 -5.83 11.98
C PRO A 152 -15.23 -6.74 12.44
N THR A 153 -16.40 -6.16 12.74
CA THR A 153 -17.59 -6.92 13.15
C THR A 153 -18.47 -7.32 11.98
N THR A 154 -18.61 -6.47 10.97
CA THR A 154 -19.54 -6.70 9.84
C THR A 154 -18.84 -7.10 8.55
N GLY A 155 -17.52 -7.01 8.50
CA GLY A 155 -16.70 -7.19 7.30
C GLY A 155 -16.98 -6.14 6.21
N GLN A 156 -17.63 -5.03 6.57
CA GLN A 156 -17.97 -4.00 5.59
C GLN A 156 -16.79 -3.06 5.40
N VAL A 157 -16.37 -2.94 4.16
CA VAL A 157 -15.32 -2.00 3.77
C VAL A 157 -15.83 -0.55 3.83
N ALA A 158 -15.00 0.33 4.36
CA ALA A 158 -15.14 1.77 4.35
C ALA A 158 -14.28 2.37 3.23
N TYR A 159 -14.89 3.28 2.48
CA TYR A 159 -14.21 4.10 1.49
C TYR A 159 -14.47 5.58 1.78
N GLY A 160 -13.61 6.46 1.28
CA GLY A 160 -13.79 7.90 1.41
C GLY A 160 -13.03 8.69 0.36
N CYS A 161 -13.47 9.92 0.13
CA CYS A 161 -12.80 10.81 -0.81
C CYS A 161 -11.76 11.65 -0.09
N MET A 162 -10.51 11.51 -0.52
CA MET A 162 -9.36 12.28 -0.08
C MET A 162 -8.95 13.29 -1.13
N ASP A 163 -8.40 14.41 -0.68
CA ASP A 163 -7.94 15.48 -1.56
C ASP A 163 -6.77 14.99 -2.40
N SER A 164 -6.88 15.16 -3.71
CA SER A 164 -5.86 14.70 -4.66
C SER A 164 -4.92 15.85 -5.00
N CYS A 165 -3.64 15.57 -5.16
CA CYS A 165 -2.68 16.55 -5.61
C CYS A 165 -2.08 16.19 -6.97
N SER A 166 -1.48 17.15 -7.66
CA SER A 166 -0.56 16.87 -8.75
C SER A 166 0.85 16.70 -8.18
N ALA A 167 1.46 15.53 -8.32
CA ALA A 167 2.85 15.34 -7.88
C ALA A 167 3.88 15.86 -8.90
N ALA A 168 3.47 16.13 -10.15
CA ALA A 168 4.35 16.56 -11.22
C ALA A 168 3.68 17.40 -12.30
N SER A 169 4.48 18.21 -12.98
CA SER A 169 4.06 18.94 -14.18
C SER A 169 3.61 18.00 -15.31
N SER A 170 2.90 18.55 -16.31
CA SER A 170 2.51 17.81 -17.51
C SER A 170 3.69 17.29 -18.35
N SER A 171 4.90 17.77 -18.08
CA SER A 171 6.15 17.27 -18.66
C SER A 171 6.79 16.14 -17.88
N GLY A 172 6.20 15.72 -16.75
CA GLY A 172 6.73 14.66 -15.89
C GLY A 172 7.78 15.13 -14.89
N VAL A 173 7.99 16.45 -14.72
CA VAL A 173 8.92 16.98 -13.72
C VAL A 173 8.19 17.13 -12.39
N PRO A 174 8.64 16.47 -11.30
CA PRO A 174 8.05 16.63 -9.97
C PRO A 174 8.02 18.09 -9.52
N TRP A 175 6.98 18.47 -8.78
CA TRP A 175 6.94 19.80 -8.16
C TRP A 175 7.94 19.88 -7.00
N THR A 176 8.48 21.07 -6.77
CA THR A 176 9.41 21.36 -5.66
C THR A 176 8.74 22.18 -4.56
N ASN A 177 7.41 22.21 -4.58
CA ASN A 177 6.55 23.03 -3.76
C ASN A 177 5.22 22.29 -3.60
N ASN A 178 4.60 22.45 -2.44
CA ASN A 178 3.28 21.90 -2.16
C ASN A 178 2.19 22.83 -2.72
N CYS A 179 2.05 22.89 -4.05
CA CYS A 179 1.13 23.86 -4.65
C CYS A 179 -0.36 23.47 -4.64
N ASP A 180 -0.69 22.21 -4.32
CA ASP A 180 -2.07 21.70 -4.33
C ASP A 180 -2.57 21.34 -2.93
N CYS A 181 -1.69 20.86 -2.04
CA CYS A 181 -2.10 20.59 -0.67
C CYS A 181 -2.00 21.85 0.20
N ARG A 182 -2.78 21.83 1.28
CA ARG A 182 -2.74 22.88 2.29
C ARG A 182 -1.41 22.92 3.04
N ASP A 183 -1.18 24.02 3.74
CA ASP A 183 -0.05 24.20 4.66
C ASP A 183 0.00 23.06 5.71
N GLY A 184 1.18 22.49 5.95
CA GLY A 184 1.38 21.35 6.84
C GLY A 184 1.08 19.97 6.22
N TYR A 185 0.67 19.93 4.95
CA TYR A 185 0.38 18.69 4.23
C TYR A 185 1.43 18.48 3.15
N GLU A 186 1.70 17.24 2.81
CA GLU A 186 2.48 16.90 1.63
C GLU A 186 1.62 16.25 0.57
N CYS A 187 2.06 16.40 -0.69
CA CYS A 187 1.56 15.60 -1.78
C CYS A 187 2.32 14.28 -1.83
N GLU A 188 1.71 13.19 -1.34
CA GLU A 188 2.32 11.87 -1.40
C GLU A 188 2.40 11.44 -2.86
N ILE A 189 3.63 11.24 -3.35
CA ILE A 189 3.91 11.12 -4.78
C ILE A 189 3.42 9.80 -5.39
N ALA A 190 3.37 8.72 -4.59
CA ALA A 190 2.97 7.41 -5.06
C ALA A 190 1.46 7.34 -5.35
N TYR A 191 0.64 7.90 -4.48
CA TYR A 191 -0.83 7.90 -4.57
C TYR A 191 -1.40 9.21 -5.11
N GLU A 192 -0.61 10.28 -5.14
CA GLU A 192 -1.02 11.65 -5.52
C GLU A 192 -2.18 12.14 -4.64
N LEU A 193 -1.99 12.03 -3.32
CA LEU A 193 -2.95 12.41 -2.29
C LEU A 193 -2.32 13.43 -1.36
N CYS A 194 -3.12 14.38 -0.88
CA CYS A 194 -2.73 15.26 0.19
C CYS A 194 -2.86 14.54 1.54
N ILE A 195 -1.71 14.27 2.16
CA ILE A 195 -1.61 13.67 3.49
C ILE A 195 -0.90 14.65 4.44
N SER A 196 -1.00 14.44 5.74
CA SER A 196 -0.21 15.27 6.66
C SER A 196 1.27 15.07 6.40
N GLY A 197 1.97 16.19 6.31
CA GLY A 197 3.42 16.21 6.17
C GLY A 197 4.11 16.32 7.53
N CYS A 198 5.43 16.43 7.47
CA CYS A 198 6.27 16.68 8.63
C CYS A 198 6.20 18.15 9.08
N ASN A 199 6.52 18.39 10.35
CA ASN A 199 6.71 19.74 10.85
C ASN A 199 8.16 20.25 10.61
N PRO A 200 8.37 21.33 9.84
CA PRO A 200 9.72 21.86 9.59
C PRO A 200 10.45 22.39 10.83
N GLU A 201 9.71 22.71 11.90
CA GLU A 201 10.28 23.10 13.19
C GLU A 201 10.66 21.87 14.05
N ASN A 202 10.21 20.68 13.66
CA ASN A 202 10.43 19.40 14.33
C ASN A 202 10.88 18.30 13.36
N GLU A 203 12.09 18.44 12.78
CA GLU A 203 12.68 17.47 11.85
C GLU A 203 12.83 16.05 12.42
N ARG A 204 12.65 15.89 13.74
CA ARG A 204 12.68 14.63 14.46
C ARG A 204 11.73 13.60 13.84
N GLU A 205 10.53 14.02 13.46
CA GLU A 205 9.48 13.16 12.89
C GLU A 205 9.96 12.36 11.66
N CYS A 206 10.88 12.93 10.87
CA CYS A 206 11.45 12.28 9.69
C CYS A 206 12.49 11.19 9.98
N CYS A 207 12.82 10.96 11.26
CA CYS A 207 13.82 9.98 11.70
C CYS A 207 13.29 9.06 12.81
N GLU A 208 11.97 9.02 13.02
CA GLU A 208 11.35 8.20 14.04
C GLU A 208 10.76 6.91 13.48
N ILE A 209 10.92 5.84 14.24
CA ILE A 209 10.21 4.58 14.03
C ILE A 209 9.20 4.45 15.16
N TRP A 210 7.93 4.21 14.83
CA TRP A 210 6.88 3.94 15.81
C TRP A 210 6.37 2.50 15.67
N HIS A 211 6.24 1.81 16.80
CA HIS A 211 5.69 0.46 16.89
C HIS A 211 4.62 0.37 17.98
N ASP A 212 3.35 0.23 17.56
CA ASP A 212 2.14 0.10 18.39
C ASP A 212 2.05 -1.23 19.18
N GLY A 213 3.04 -1.50 20.03
CA GLY A 213 3.08 -2.75 20.79
C GLY A 213 4.14 -2.83 21.89
N GLU A 214 5.06 -1.87 21.94
CA GLU A 214 6.09 -1.77 22.98
C GLU A 214 5.66 -0.83 24.12
N GLY A 215 4.51 -1.09 24.76
CA GLY A 215 3.97 -0.21 25.82
C GLY A 215 3.04 -0.89 26.82
N GLY A 216 2.38 -1.98 26.44
CA GLY A 216 1.53 -2.78 27.33
C GLY A 216 0.05 -2.85 26.93
N ALA A 217 -0.37 -2.12 25.89
CA ALA A 217 -1.64 -2.31 25.20
C ALA A 217 -1.44 -1.97 23.71
N GLN A 218 -1.93 -2.82 22.80
CA GLN A 218 -2.11 -2.50 21.38
C GLN A 218 -3.37 -1.65 21.28
N ASP A 219 -3.23 -0.34 21.49
CA ASP A 219 -4.36 0.58 21.51
C ASP A 219 -4.33 1.60 20.39
N TYR A 220 -3.43 1.43 19.41
CA TYR A 220 -3.30 2.30 18.26
C TYR A 220 -3.03 3.76 18.64
N ALA A 221 -2.52 3.98 19.85
CA ALA A 221 -2.18 5.29 20.38
C ALA A 221 -0.69 5.32 20.69
N ARG A 222 -0.02 6.43 20.36
CA ARG A 222 1.42 6.57 20.54
C ARG A 222 1.78 6.67 22.03
N GLN A 223 2.58 5.73 22.55
CA GLN A 223 2.97 5.69 23.97
C GLN A 223 4.47 5.81 24.24
N THR A 224 4.80 6.12 25.51
CA THR A 224 6.19 6.31 25.92
C THR A 224 6.90 4.97 25.94
N GLY A 225 7.87 4.80 25.03
CA GLY A 225 8.61 3.55 24.85
C GLY A 225 8.38 2.88 23.50
N GLU A 226 7.37 3.32 22.73
CA GLU A 226 7.02 2.76 21.41
C GLU A 226 7.72 3.46 20.25
N VAL A 227 8.37 4.59 20.54
CA VAL A 227 9.07 5.42 19.55
C VAL A 227 10.57 5.24 19.71
N THR A 228 11.21 4.86 18.62
CA THR A 228 12.66 4.83 18.50
C THR A 228 13.11 5.94 17.57
N LEU A 229 13.86 6.91 18.10
CA LEU A 229 14.53 7.92 17.28
C LEU A 229 15.85 7.36 16.74
N LEU A 230 16.01 7.39 15.42
CA LEU A 230 17.25 6.99 14.77
C LEU A 230 18.36 7.99 15.06
N GLY A 231 19.55 7.46 15.36
CA GLY A 231 20.75 8.28 15.54
C GLY A 231 21.19 8.97 14.24
N PRO A 232 22.00 10.04 14.33
CA PRO A 232 22.51 10.77 13.16
C PRO A 232 23.46 9.93 12.27
N ASP A 233 23.91 8.79 12.77
CA ASP A 233 24.68 7.77 12.04
C ASP A 233 23.79 6.80 11.25
N ARG A 234 22.48 6.83 11.45
CA ARG A 234 21.47 6.06 10.71
C ARG A 234 20.52 6.92 9.88
N CYS A 235 20.13 8.09 10.36
CA CYS A 235 19.16 8.96 9.68
C CYS A 235 19.73 10.35 9.42
N THR A 236 19.58 10.81 8.18
CA THR A 236 19.92 12.18 7.75
C THR A 236 18.75 12.88 7.08
N ASN A 237 17.53 12.34 7.24
CA ASN A 237 16.33 12.88 6.63
C ASN A 237 15.99 14.22 7.28
N THR A 238 15.36 15.09 6.50
CA THR A 238 14.98 16.44 6.92
C THR A 238 13.59 16.75 6.41
N CYS A 239 12.85 17.57 7.14
CA CYS A 239 11.57 18.06 6.66
C CYS A 239 11.80 19.22 5.68
N ASP A 240 11.27 19.11 4.45
CA ASP A 240 11.30 20.23 3.50
C ASP A 240 10.21 21.25 3.86
N PRO A 241 10.54 22.49 4.25
CA PRO A 241 9.54 23.51 4.59
C PRO A 241 8.66 23.93 3.42
N CYS A 242 9.01 23.57 2.18
CA CYS A 242 8.25 23.91 0.98
C CYS A 242 7.30 22.82 0.52
N THR A 243 7.57 21.56 0.85
CA THR A 243 6.70 20.44 0.49
C THR A 243 6.04 19.76 1.68
N TYR A 244 6.52 20.05 2.91
CA TYR A 244 6.22 19.30 4.13
C TYR A 244 6.55 17.80 4.04
N SER A 245 7.41 17.43 3.09
CA SER A 245 7.83 16.03 2.93
C SER A 245 9.07 15.74 3.73
N CYS A 246 9.13 14.53 4.28
CA CYS A 246 10.39 13.99 4.78
C CYS A 246 11.29 13.64 3.60
N VAL A 247 12.31 14.46 3.38
CA VAL A 247 13.29 14.22 2.31
C VAL A 247 14.23 13.13 2.75
N ASN A 248 14.10 11.96 2.11
CA ASN A 248 15.07 10.89 2.27
C ASN A 248 16.36 11.21 1.52
N ASN A 249 17.41 11.55 2.28
CA ASN A 249 18.74 11.85 1.75
C ASN A 249 19.55 10.59 1.40
N GLY A 250 18.98 9.41 1.65
CA GLY A 250 19.57 8.11 1.42
C GLY A 250 20.37 7.59 2.61
N CYS A 251 20.64 6.29 2.59
CA CYS A 251 21.38 5.64 3.66
C CYS A 251 22.80 6.22 3.84
N PRO A 252 23.27 6.36 5.09
CA PRO A 252 24.65 6.76 5.37
C PRO A 252 25.66 5.82 4.69
N GLY A 253 26.49 6.39 3.81
CA GLY A 253 27.50 5.65 3.04
C GLY A 253 27.05 5.27 1.62
N GLY A 254 25.74 5.30 1.33
CA GLY A 254 25.20 5.10 -0.02
C GLY A 254 25.29 3.66 -0.55
N ASP A 255 25.47 2.68 0.34
CA ASP A 255 25.58 1.25 -0.01
C ASP A 255 24.21 0.52 0.01
N CYS A 256 23.10 1.25 0.11
CA CYS A 256 21.72 0.75 0.01
C CYS A 256 21.22 0.77 -1.44
N HIS A 257 20.32 -0.14 -1.75
CA HIS A 257 19.78 -0.38 -3.09
C HIS A 257 18.27 -0.61 -2.99
N ILE A 258 17.58 -0.45 -4.12
CA ILE A 258 16.17 -0.84 -4.23
C ILE A 258 16.05 -2.35 -4.00
N GLY A 259 15.06 -2.76 -3.22
CA GLY A 259 14.84 -4.13 -2.74
C GLY A 259 15.68 -4.52 -1.52
N ASP A 260 16.61 -3.67 -1.04
CA ASP A 260 17.31 -3.88 0.23
C ASP A 260 16.31 -3.86 1.40
N PRO A 261 16.49 -4.68 2.45
CA PRO A 261 15.61 -4.67 3.60
C PRO A 261 15.81 -3.37 4.36
N CYS A 262 14.75 -2.89 4.98
CA CYS A 262 14.75 -1.63 5.70
C CYS A 262 13.80 -1.70 6.89
N GLU A 263 14.03 -0.84 7.86
CA GLU A 263 13.07 -0.57 8.96
C GLU A 263 12.51 0.84 8.85
N HIS A 264 13.19 1.70 8.10
CA HIS A 264 12.87 3.11 7.93
C HIS A 264 13.39 3.61 6.58
N ASP A 265 12.81 4.68 6.04
CA ASP A 265 13.19 5.27 4.75
C ASP A 265 14.68 5.60 4.67
N ALA A 266 15.27 6.01 5.80
CA ALA A 266 16.70 6.32 5.90
C ALA A 266 17.62 5.10 5.67
N ASP A 267 17.11 3.86 5.71
CA ASP A 267 17.89 2.68 5.30
C ASP A 267 17.92 2.50 3.76
N CYS A 268 17.12 3.28 3.03
CA CYS A 268 16.93 3.17 1.59
C CYS A 268 17.74 4.21 0.79
N PRO A 269 17.87 4.05 -0.55
CA PRO A 269 18.47 5.07 -1.41
C PRO A 269 17.73 6.40 -1.32
N ALA A 270 18.39 7.50 -1.70
CA ALA A 270 17.75 8.81 -1.73
C ALA A 270 16.44 8.79 -2.55
N ASP A 271 15.46 9.60 -2.12
CA ASP A 271 14.12 9.71 -2.71
C ASP A 271 13.31 8.39 -2.74
N SER A 272 13.74 7.39 -1.97
CA SER A 272 13.08 6.08 -1.82
C SER A 272 12.41 6.00 -0.45
N TYR A 273 11.54 5.02 -0.24
CA TYR A 273 10.87 4.77 1.03
C TYR A 273 10.94 3.28 1.37
N CYS A 274 10.80 3.00 2.65
CA CYS A 274 10.72 1.66 3.17
C CYS A 274 9.26 1.22 3.18
N ILE A 275 8.92 0.27 2.31
CA ILE A 275 7.68 -0.48 2.46
C ILE A 275 7.93 -1.54 3.52
N SER A 276 7.84 -1.15 4.78
CA SER A 276 7.53 -2.08 5.86
C SER A 276 6.02 -2.20 5.89
N GLU A 277 5.48 -3.39 5.65
CA GLU A 277 4.04 -3.58 5.79
C GLU A 277 3.60 -3.07 7.16
N PHE A 278 2.68 -2.11 7.14
CA PHE A 278 1.91 -1.67 8.28
C PHE A 278 1.39 -2.92 8.99
N ARG A 279 1.85 -3.16 10.22
CA ARG A 279 1.26 -4.16 11.13
C ARG A 279 -0.24 -3.91 11.23
N ALA A 280 -1.04 -4.91 10.88
CA ALA A 280 -2.22 -5.26 11.66
C ALA A 280 -1.88 -6.58 12.36
N CYS A 281 -1.28 -6.50 13.55
CA CYS A 281 -1.15 -7.65 14.44
C CYS A 281 -2.35 -7.62 15.36
N ASP A 282 -3.47 -8.23 14.96
CA ASP A 282 -4.64 -8.31 15.84
C ASP A 282 -4.48 -9.35 16.96
N ASP A 283 -3.51 -10.28 16.88
CA ASP A 283 -3.30 -11.34 17.88
C ASP A 283 -1.80 -11.66 18.16
N PRO A 284 -1.33 -11.65 19.43
CA PRO A 284 0.03 -12.07 19.81
C PRO A 284 0.32 -13.57 19.65
N ASP A 285 -0.69 -14.42 19.45
CA ASP A 285 -0.54 -15.85 19.17
C ASP A 285 -0.57 -16.19 17.65
N GLU A 286 -0.82 -15.19 16.80
CA GLU A 286 -0.81 -15.30 15.33
C GLU A 286 0.58 -14.96 14.79
N PHE A 287 1.04 -15.70 13.77
CA PHE A 287 2.38 -15.52 13.21
C PHE A 287 2.51 -14.11 12.60
N CYS A 288 3.17 -13.20 13.31
CA CYS A 288 3.54 -11.88 12.83
C CYS A 288 4.57 -12.04 11.70
N TYR A 289 4.13 -12.04 10.45
CA TYR A 289 5.01 -12.30 9.30
C TYR A 289 5.59 -11.04 8.67
N PHE A 290 6.18 -10.08 9.38
CA PHE A 290 6.98 -9.02 8.70
C PHE A 290 8.17 -8.47 9.51
N PRO A 291 9.22 -9.27 9.82
CA PRO A 291 10.49 -8.70 10.24
C PRO A 291 11.24 -8.09 9.04
N GLY A 292 11.05 -6.80 8.79
CA GLY A 292 11.82 -5.98 7.85
C GLY A 292 11.08 -5.65 6.55
N GLY A 293 10.91 -4.36 6.26
CA GLY A 293 10.39 -3.88 4.99
C GLY A 293 11.37 -4.02 3.82
N ALA A 294 11.03 -3.49 2.66
CA ALA A 294 11.94 -3.38 1.52
C ALA A 294 11.94 -1.99 0.91
N CYS A 295 13.07 -1.58 0.34
CA CYS A 295 13.24 -0.26 -0.25
C CYS A 295 12.62 -0.15 -1.64
N PHE A 296 11.72 0.81 -1.82
CA PHE A 296 11.07 1.14 -3.09
C PHE A 296 11.25 2.61 -3.45
N LYS A 297 11.17 2.93 -4.73
CA LYS A 297 11.12 4.32 -5.19
C LYS A 297 9.90 4.52 -6.07
N ALA A 298 8.97 5.37 -5.64
CA ALA A 298 7.74 5.62 -6.37
C ALA A 298 7.98 6.56 -7.55
N ARG A 299 7.10 6.44 -8.53
CA ARG A 299 6.97 7.29 -9.72
C ARG A 299 8.22 7.36 -10.56
N CYS A 300 8.77 6.19 -10.87
CA CYS A 300 9.91 6.06 -11.77
C CYS A 300 9.62 6.41 -13.24
N ASP A 301 8.36 6.69 -13.56
CA ASP A 301 7.90 7.29 -14.81
C ASP A 301 8.20 8.81 -14.91
N LEU A 302 8.51 9.47 -13.79
CA LEU A 302 8.77 10.91 -13.73
C LEU A 302 10.26 11.25 -13.97
N GLU A 303 10.50 12.43 -14.56
CA GLU A 303 11.84 12.96 -14.82
C GLU A 303 12.60 13.18 -13.50
N GLY A 304 13.83 12.67 -13.42
CA GLY A 304 14.66 12.74 -12.21
C GLY A 304 14.32 11.70 -11.14
N ARG A 305 13.27 10.90 -11.36
CA ARG A 305 12.90 9.79 -10.48
C ARG A 305 13.20 8.41 -11.07
N GLU A 306 14.01 8.36 -12.13
CA GLU A 306 14.36 7.11 -12.80
C GLU A 306 14.99 6.10 -11.84
N CYS A 307 14.80 4.82 -12.15
CA CYS A 307 15.31 3.74 -11.31
C CYS A 307 16.84 3.70 -11.31
N PRO A 308 17.47 3.56 -10.12
CA PRO A 308 18.91 3.42 -10.02
C PRO A 308 19.39 2.13 -10.70
N ALA A 309 20.68 2.08 -11.02
CA ALA A 309 21.28 0.92 -11.66
C ALA A 309 21.05 -0.36 -10.83
N GLY A 310 20.60 -1.44 -11.49
CA GLY A 310 20.30 -2.71 -10.84
C GLY A 310 18.86 -2.84 -10.33
N SER A 311 18.01 -1.83 -10.55
CA SER A 311 16.56 -1.87 -10.35
C SER A 311 15.82 -1.65 -11.66
N GLY A 312 14.51 -1.96 -11.68
CA GLY A 312 13.65 -1.79 -12.85
C GLY A 312 12.36 -1.04 -12.50
N CYS A 313 11.83 -0.29 -13.47
CA CYS A 313 10.58 0.47 -13.34
C CYS A 313 9.38 -0.35 -13.82
N THR A 314 8.41 -0.61 -12.95
CA THR A 314 7.19 -1.36 -13.27
C THR A 314 5.97 -0.71 -12.64
N ASP A 315 4.79 -0.98 -13.21
CA ASP A 315 3.51 -0.70 -12.55
C ASP A 315 3.07 -1.95 -11.77
N LEU A 316 3.02 -1.86 -10.44
CA LEU A 316 2.50 -2.91 -9.56
C LEU A 316 1.03 -2.69 -9.19
N GLY A 317 0.44 -1.58 -9.64
CA GLY A 317 -0.93 -1.20 -9.31
C GLY A 317 -1.95 -1.78 -10.28
N SER A 318 -3.15 -1.24 -10.20
CA SER A 318 -4.22 -1.58 -11.14
C SER A 318 -4.24 -0.59 -12.31
N ALA A 319 -4.99 -0.92 -13.37
CA ALA A 319 -5.13 0.00 -14.49
C ALA A 319 -5.85 1.32 -14.13
N ASP A 320 -6.68 1.30 -13.09
CA ASP A 320 -7.45 2.46 -12.62
C ASP A 320 -6.72 3.22 -11.49
N ASP A 321 -5.81 2.54 -10.79
CA ASP A 321 -4.94 3.10 -9.74
C ASP A 321 -3.51 2.55 -9.90
N PRO A 322 -2.70 3.14 -10.80
CA PRO A 322 -1.37 2.65 -11.11
C PRO A 322 -0.41 2.93 -9.96
N TYR A 323 0.43 1.96 -9.64
CA TYR A 323 1.45 2.05 -8.60
C TYR A 323 2.81 1.83 -9.23
N ILE A 324 3.32 2.89 -9.83
CA ILE A 324 4.56 2.86 -10.61
C ILE A 324 5.74 2.99 -9.65
N VAL A 325 6.58 1.96 -9.58
CA VAL A 325 7.67 1.88 -8.61
C VAL A 325 8.93 1.25 -9.20
N CYS A 326 10.08 1.61 -8.64
CA CYS A 326 11.32 0.87 -8.81
C CYS A 326 11.32 -0.34 -7.91
N VAL A 327 11.65 -1.49 -8.49
CA VAL A 327 11.80 -2.76 -7.80
C VAL A 327 13.11 -3.44 -8.21
N LYS A 328 13.55 -4.43 -7.43
CA LYS A 328 14.73 -5.24 -7.78
C LYS A 328 14.33 -6.36 -8.74
N PRO A 329 14.78 -6.34 -10.01
CA PRO A 329 14.44 -7.38 -10.98
C PRO A 329 15.11 -8.72 -10.63
N CYS A 330 14.46 -9.81 -11.01
CA CYS A 330 14.96 -11.17 -10.83
C CYS A 330 14.46 -12.10 -11.94
N GLU A 331 15.04 -13.29 -12.00
CA GLU A 331 14.59 -14.35 -12.92
C GLU A 331 13.86 -15.44 -12.14
N VAL A 332 12.63 -15.72 -12.56
CA VAL A 332 11.76 -16.71 -11.92
C VAL A 332 12.26 -18.13 -12.25
N GLY A 333 12.13 -19.05 -11.30
CA GLY A 333 12.53 -20.46 -11.46
C GLY A 333 13.78 -20.86 -10.66
N THR A 334 14.35 -19.95 -9.88
CA THR A 334 15.36 -20.26 -8.84
C THR A 334 14.72 -20.32 -7.47
N GLN A 335 15.15 -21.25 -6.61
CA GLN A 335 14.60 -21.39 -5.26
C GLN A 335 15.23 -20.35 -4.30
N PRO A 336 14.45 -19.80 -3.36
CA PRO A 336 14.99 -19.20 -2.15
C PRO A 336 16.03 -20.14 -1.52
N GLY A 337 17.20 -19.62 -1.18
CA GLY A 337 18.32 -20.42 -0.70
C GLY A 337 19.26 -20.98 -1.77
N ASP A 338 19.03 -20.79 -3.07
CA ASP A 338 19.97 -21.17 -4.15
C ASP A 338 21.15 -20.20 -4.29
N GLU A 339 22.35 -20.72 -4.56
CA GLU A 339 23.53 -19.86 -4.77
C GLU A 339 23.37 -18.98 -6.02
N GLY A 340 23.55 -17.67 -5.84
CA GLY A 340 23.38 -16.70 -6.94
C GLY A 340 21.94 -16.29 -7.21
N PHE A 341 20.99 -16.71 -6.37
CA PHE A 341 19.63 -16.19 -6.40
C PHE A 341 19.62 -14.67 -6.17
N ALA A 342 19.04 -13.92 -7.10
CA ALA A 342 19.10 -12.46 -7.10
C ALA A 342 18.42 -11.82 -5.88
N CYS A 343 17.41 -12.50 -5.32
CA CYS A 343 16.66 -12.05 -4.15
C CYS A 343 17.20 -12.60 -2.82
N ARG A 344 18.31 -13.37 -2.88
CA ARG A 344 19.04 -13.78 -1.67
C ARG A 344 19.69 -12.56 -1.04
N ASN A 345 19.55 -12.44 0.28
CA ASN A 345 20.24 -11.43 1.12
C ASN A 345 20.35 -10.06 0.46
N THR A 346 19.21 -9.40 0.39
CA THR A 346 19.12 -7.96 0.17
C THR A 346 19.78 -7.17 1.33
N GLY A 347 20.18 -7.78 2.46
CA GLY A 347 21.05 -7.17 3.50
C GLY A 347 21.40 -8.12 4.66
N ASP A 348 22.39 -7.78 5.50
CA ASP A 348 22.72 -8.41 6.80
C ASP A 348 21.96 -7.67 7.94
N PRO A 349 21.68 -8.28 9.13
CA PRO A 349 20.48 -9.02 9.52
C PRO A 349 19.52 -8.28 10.49
N GLY A 350 18.21 -8.42 10.27
CA GLY A 350 17.19 -8.50 11.34
C GLY A 350 17.11 -9.92 11.93
N PRO A 351 16.31 -10.16 12.99
CA PRO A 351 16.34 -11.43 13.73
C PRO A 351 15.97 -12.68 12.91
N ASP A 352 15.37 -12.54 11.73
CA ASP A 352 15.13 -13.64 10.78
C ASP A 352 15.33 -13.15 9.32
N PRO A 353 16.52 -13.34 8.71
CA PRO A 353 16.71 -13.04 7.29
C PRO A 353 15.98 -14.11 6.46
N GLY A 354 14.76 -13.79 6.02
CA GLY A 354 14.06 -14.55 5.00
C GLY A 354 14.67 -14.27 3.62
N ASP A 355 14.90 -15.31 2.83
CA ASP A 355 15.16 -15.12 1.40
C ASP A 355 13.85 -14.63 0.74
N TYR A 356 13.87 -13.46 0.10
CA TYR A 356 12.73 -12.93 -0.67
C TYR A 356 12.45 -13.84 -1.87
N ALA A 357 11.20 -13.98 -2.30
CA ALA A 357 10.90 -14.72 -3.54
C ALA A 357 11.03 -13.82 -4.77
N CYS A 358 11.22 -14.45 -5.94
CA CYS A 358 11.14 -13.76 -7.21
C CYS A 358 9.70 -13.83 -7.73
N ILE A 359 8.88 -12.83 -7.37
CA ILE A 359 7.47 -12.76 -7.76
C ILE A 359 7.37 -12.52 -9.27
N PRO A 360 6.63 -13.36 -10.01
CA PRO A 360 6.52 -13.23 -11.45
C PRO A 360 5.78 -11.96 -11.86
N ILE A 361 6.28 -11.29 -12.89
CA ILE A 361 5.54 -10.28 -13.64
C ILE A 361 4.78 -10.98 -14.76
N PHE A 362 3.51 -10.62 -14.96
CA PHE A 362 2.61 -11.38 -15.82
C PHE A 362 2.98 -11.24 -17.30
N ASP A 363 3.28 -10.03 -17.77
CA ASP A 363 3.76 -9.75 -19.12
C ASP A 363 5.04 -8.90 -19.07
N PRO A 364 6.23 -9.55 -18.95
CA PRO A 364 7.50 -8.85 -18.86
C PRO A 364 7.79 -7.89 -20.03
N GLU A 365 7.19 -8.09 -21.21
CA GLU A 365 7.41 -7.19 -22.34
C GLU A 365 6.59 -5.89 -22.23
N LEU A 366 5.51 -5.89 -21.44
CA LEU A 366 4.57 -4.77 -21.33
C LEU A 366 4.56 -4.11 -19.97
N ASP A 367 4.92 -4.83 -18.92
CA ASP A 367 4.77 -4.37 -17.54
C ASP A 367 6.04 -3.61 -17.05
N TRP A 368 7.22 -3.93 -17.61
CA TRP A 368 8.43 -3.13 -17.40
C TRP A 368 8.42 -1.86 -18.26
N LEU A 369 8.31 -0.70 -17.61
CA LEU A 369 8.24 0.61 -18.25
C LEU A 369 9.60 1.08 -18.79
N ASP A 370 10.70 0.55 -18.26
CA ASP A 370 12.06 0.90 -18.65
C ASP A 370 12.69 -0.03 -19.69
N GLY A 371 11.96 -1.07 -20.11
CA GLY A 371 12.41 -2.06 -21.10
C GLY A 371 13.32 -3.15 -20.52
N THR A 372 13.39 -3.30 -19.20
CA THR A 372 13.95 -4.49 -18.54
C THR A 372 13.24 -5.76 -19.02
N THR A 373 13.99 -6.87 -19.15
CA THR A 373 13.45 -8.17 -19.62
C THR A 373 13.37 -9.23 -18.53
N ALA A 374 13.47 -8.80 -17.27
CA ALA A 374 13.43 -9.70 -16.13
C ALA A 374 12.04 -10.35 -16.02
N THR A 375 11.99 -11.60 -15.59
CA THR A 375 10.73 -12.34 -15.52
C THR A 375 9.97 -12.13 -14.20
N GLY A 376 10.57 -11.43 -13.23
CA GLY A 376 9.92 -11.08 -11.96
C GLY A 376 10.66 -9.99 -11.19
N PHE A 377 10.20 -9.73 -9.98
CA PHE A 377 10.82 -8.82 -9.02
C PHE A 377 10.95 -9.46 -7.64
N CYS A 378 11.95 -9.04 -6.87
CA CYS A 378 12.16 -9.51 -5.52
C CYS A 378 11.12 -8.88 -4.58
N TYR A 379 10.35 -9.72 -3.88
CA TYR A 379 9.37 -9.27 -2.90
C TYR A 379 9.22 -10.25 -1.73
N TYR A 380 8.77 -9.73 -0.59
CA TYR A 380 8.70 -10.47 0.67
C TYR A 380 7.47 -11.40 0.74
N ALA A 381 6.48 -11.26 -0.14
CA ALA A 381 5.30 -12.15 -0.20
C ALA A 381 5.59 -13.57 -0.73
N GLY A 382 6.81 -14.06 -0.54
CA GLY A 382 7.17 -15.43 -0.83
C GLY A 382 6.92 -16.32 0.38
N ASN A 383 5.99 -17.26 0.29
CA ASN A 383 5.76 -18.24 1.35
C ASN A 383 6.93 -19.23 1.43
N PHE A 384 7.96 -18.98 2.24
CA PHE A 384 9.10 -19.87 2.34
C PHE A 384 9.59 -20.06 3.80
N PRO A 385 9.72 -21.31 4.30
CA PRO A 385 9.36 -22.56 3.64
C PRO A 385 7.83 -22.73 3.58
N GLY A 386 7.29 -23.03 2.40
CA GLY A 386 5.87 -23.34 2.29
C GLY A 386 5.44 -24.59 3.05
N GLY A 387 4.14 -24.75 3.22
CA GLY A 387 3.51 -25.91 3.80
C GLY A 387 3.50 -27.14 2.89
N SER A 388 2.67 -28.11 3.24
CA SER A 388 2.57 -29.41 2.54
C SER A 388 1.33 -29.55 1.66
N THR A 389 0.40 -28.60 1.70
CA THR A 389 -0.84 -28.67 0.93
C THR A 389 -0.54 -28.37 -0.53
N MET A 390 -0.82 -29.33 -1.40
CA MET A 390 -0.53 -29.21 -2.83
C MET A 390 -1.55 -28.30 -3.53
N LEU A 391 -1.20 -27.88 -4.75
CA LEU A 391 -2.06 -27.13 -5.67
C LEU A 391 -3.49 -27.69 -5.70
N GLY A 392 -4.48 -26.81 -5.54
CA GLY A 392 -5.91 -27.15 -5.54
C GLY A 392 -6.44 -27.70 -4.21
N GLY A 393 -5.60 -27.93 -3.20
CA GLY A 393 -6.05 -28.27 -1.84
C GLY A 393 -6.62 -27.05 -1.12
N SER A 394 -7.55 -27.25 -0.18
CA SER A 394 -8.09 -26.14 0.64
C SER A 394 -7.02 -25.55 1.56
N CYS A 395 -7.07 -24.25 1.78
CA CYS A 395 -6.24 -23.56 2.76
C CYS A 395 -7.01 -22.46 3.46
N LEU A 396 -6.43 -21.93 4.54
CA LEU A 396 -6.85 -20.69 5.20
C LEU A 396 -5.75 -19.62 5.16
N GLU A 397 -4.49 -20.04 5.06
CA GLU A 397 -3.32 -19.18 5.10
C GLU A 397 -2.29 -19.66 4.09
N ASP A 398 -1.47 -18.75 3.58
CA ASP A 398 -0.39 -19.05 2.64
C ASP A 398 0.54 -20.14 3.18
N ALA A 399 0.87 -20.09 4.48
CA ALA A 399 1.79 -21.01 5.15
C ALA A 399 1.39 -22.50 5.05
N GLU A 400 0.12 -22.80 4.76
CA GLU A 400 -0.34 -24.18 4.56
C GLU A 400 0.08 -24.75 3.20
N CYS A 401 0.32 -23.89 2.22
CA CYS A 401 0.49 -24.23 0.81
C CYS A 401 1.92 -24.57 0.44
N ASN A 402 2.07 -25.59 -0.42
CA ASN A 402 3.33 -25.91 -1.05
C ASN A 402 3.80 -24.72 -1.89
N SER A 403 5.07 -24.38 -1.74
CA SER A 403 5.62 -23.14 -2.27
C SER A 403 6.90 -23.38 -3.08
N PRO A 404 6.78 -23.93 -4.30
CA PRO A 404 7.93 -24.05 -5.19
C PRO A 404 8.42 -22.64 -5.53
N PHE A 405 9.73 -22.43 -5.45
CA PHE A 405 10.39 -21.13 -5.66
C PHE A 405 9.97 -20.05 -4.67
N GLY A 406 9.33 -20.42 -3.55
CA GLY A 406 8.78 -19.46 -2.60
C GLY A 406 7.49 -18.80 -3.10
N LEU A 407 6.80 -19.33 -4.12
CA LEU A 407 5.66 -18.66 -4.76
C LEU A 407 4.27 -19.19 -4.36
N GLY A 408 4.19 -20.10 -3.41
CA GLY A 408 2.94 -20.71 -2.96
C GLY A 408 2.07 -19.73 -2.18
N ALA A 409 0.77 -19.71 -2.44
CA ALA A 409 -0.17 -18.81 -1.78
C ALA A 409 -1.55 -19.48 -1.64
N CYS A 410 -2.33 -19.02 -0.66
CA CYS A 410 -3.71 -19.36 -0.46
C CYS A 410 -4.58 -18.35 -1.21
N ILE A 411 -5.22 -18.80 -2.29
CA ILE A 411 -5.95 -17.90 -3.19
C ILE A 411 -7.44 -18.04 -2.98
N GLY A 412 -8.09 -16.91 -2.69
CA GLY A 412 -9.53 -16.73 -2.78
C GLY A 412 -9.96 -16.17 -4.13
N PHE A 413 -11.18 -16.47 -4.57
CA PHE A 413 -11.77 -15.94 -5.80
C PHE A 413 -13.19 -15.44 -5.57
N LEU A 414 -13.43 -14.14 -5.80
CA LEU A 414 -14.76 -13.52 -5.80
C LEU A 414 -15.62 -13.93 -4.59
N ASP A 415 -15.05 -13.90 -3.39
CA ASP A 415 -15.69 -14.32 -2.12
C ASP A 415 -16.35 -15.71 -2.18
N THR A 416 -15.81 -16.61 -3.00
CA THR A 416 -16.36 -17.95 -3.22
C THR A 416 -15.51 -18.98 -2.47
N PRO A 417 -15.75 -19.22 -1.17
CA PRO A 417 -15.00 -20.21 -0.41
C PRO A 417 -15.26 -21.64 -0.92
N PRO A 418 -14.35 -22.59 -0.63
CA PRO A 418 -13.09 -22.40 0.10
C PRO A 418 -11.96 -21.82 -0.76
N ASP A 419 -11.05 -21.13 -0.11
CA ASP A 419 -9.76 -20.74 -0.69
C ASP A 419 -8.92 -22.00 -0.94
N PHE A 420 -7.98 -21.89 -1.87
CA PHE A 420 -7.18 -23.02 -2.31
C PHE A 420 -5.72 -22.67 -2.51
N CYS A 421 -4.87 -23.67 -2.24
CA CYS A 421 -3.44 -23.54 -2.47
C CYS A 421 -3.15 -23.43 -3.96
N SER A 422 -2.39 -22.41 -4.30
CA SER A 422 -1.88 -22.13 -5.64
C SER A 422 -0.43 -21.68 -5.56
N VAL A 423 0.13 -21.33 -6.71
CA VAL A 423 1.47 -20.81 -6.88
C VAL A 423 1.39 -19.64 -7.86
N TYR A 424 1.97 -18.49 -7.50
CA TYR A 424 2.09 -17.37 -8.43
C TYR A 424 2.93 -17.77 -9.65
N CYS A 425 2.46 -17.42 -10.84
CA CYS A 425 3.09 -17.88 -12.07
C CYS A 425 2.98 -16.89 -13.23
N ASN A 426 3.99 -16.93 -14.09
CA ASN A 426 3.94 -16.47 -15.47
C ASN A 426 4.44 -17.58 -16.40
N GLN A 427 4.69 -17.27 -17.67
CA GLN A 427 5.25 -18.25 -18.60
C GLN A 427 6.58 -18.85 -18.09
N ALA A 428 7.51 -18.02 -17.62
CA ALA A 428 8.82 -18.48 -17.14
C ALA A 428 8.69 -19.39 -15.91
N ALA A 429 7.83 -19.03 -14.94
CA ALA A 429 7.53 -19.85 -13.77
C ALA A 429 6.96 -21.21 -14.17
N ALA A 430 5.99 -21.22 -15.10
CA ALA A 430 5.37 -22.45 -15.61
C ALA A 430 6.41 -23.33 -16.33
N GLU A 431 7.28 -22.74 -17.14
CA GLU A 431 8.40 -23.43 -17.81
C GLU A 431 9.44 -23.97 -16.83
N ALA A 432 9.63 -23.31 -15.68
CA ALA A 432 10.47 -23.79 -14.59
C ALA A 432 9.82 -24.90 -13.74
N GLY A 433 8.53 -25.19 -13.95
CA GLY A 433 7.81 -26.25 -13.23
C GLY A 433 7.04 -25.75 -11.99
N ALA A 434 6.74 -24.45 -11.88
CA ALA A 434 6.03 -23.89 -10.71
C ALA A 434 4.63 -24.51 -10.49
N CYS A 435 3.97 -24.96 -11.56
CA CYS A 435 2.65 -25.60 -11.49
C CYS A 435 2.71 -27.14 -11.37
N GLU A 436 3.89 -27.72 -11.15
CA GLU A 436 4.04 -29.16 -10.97
C GLU A 436 3.68 -29.60 -9.54
N THR A 437 2.88 -30.65 -9.41
CA THR A 437 2.37 -31.18 -8.13
C THR A 437 2.93 -32.56 -7.81
N ASP A 438 3.78 -33.12 -8.68
CA ASP A 438 4.47 -34.38 -8.44
C ASP A 438 5.92 -34.31 -8.96
N THR A 439 6.82 -34.99 -8.25
CA THR A 439 8.20 -35.22 -8.64
C THR A 439 8.36 -36.32 -9.71
N GLU A 440 7.28 -37.03 -10.06
CA GLU A 440 7.27 -37.96 -11.18
C GLU A 440 7.27 -37.23 -12.53
N ILE A 441 8.47 -37.06 -13.09
CA ILE A 441 8.76 -36.47 -14.40
C ILE A 441 7.77 -36.97 -15.48
N GLY A 442 7.00 -36.06 -16.10
CA GLY A 442 6.38 -36.30 -17.41
C GLY A 442 4.87 -36.09 -17.57
N THR A 443 4.15 -35.54 -16.59
CA THR A 443 2.75 -35.14 -16.75
C THR A 443 2.48 -33.76 -16.18
N ALA A 444 1.95 -32.85 -17.01
CA ALA A 444 1.60 -31.52 -16.59
C ALA A 444 0.43 -31.62 -15.60
N THR A 445 0.72 -31.40 -14.33
CA THR A 445 -0.26 -31.51 -13.24
C THR A 445 -1.00 -30.20 -12.96
N GLY A 446 -0.64 -29.12 -13.64
CA GLY A 446 -1.30 -27.83 -13.51
C GLY A 446 -1.15 -26.92 -14.72
N VAL A 447 -1.90 -25.81 -14.72
CA VAL A 447 -1.94 -24.79 -15.76
C VAL A 447 -1.72 -23.42 -15.12
N CYS A 448 -0.76 -22.65 -15.61
CA CYS A 448 -0.62 -21.26 -15.22
C CYS A 448 -1.63 -20.42 -16.00
N TRP A 449 -2.57 -19.79 -15.32
CA TRP A 449 -3.56 -18.89 -15.94
C TRP A 449 -3.85 -17.72 -15.01
N SER A 450 -3.97 -16.51 -15.57
CA SER A 450 -4.31 -15.31 -14.78
C SER A 450 -3.38 -15.06 -13.59
N GLY A 451 -2.08 -15.35 -13.73
CA GLY A 451 -1.08 -15.10 -12.70
C GLY A 451 -0.92 -16.18 -11.63
N VAL A 452 -1.73 -17.24 -11.66
CA VAL A 452 -1.69 -18.33 -10.66
C VAL A 452 -1.80 -19.71 -11.30
N CYS A 453 -1.27 -20.72 -10.63
CA CYS A 453 -1.39 -22.11 -11.07
C CYS A 453 -2.78 -22.68 -10.71
N PHE A 454 -3.31 -23.54 -11.58
CA PHE A 454 -4.53 -24.31 -11.34
C PHE A 454 -4.25 -25.80 -11.51
N GLU A 455 -4.82 -26.63 -10.65
CA GLU A 455 -4.71 -28.10 -10.74
C GLU A 455 -5.24 -28.58 -12.10
N ALA A 456 -4.55 -29.52 -12.75
CA ALA A 456 -5.02 -30.13 -13.99
C ALA A 456 -6.14 -31.13 -13.75
N CYS A 457 -7.07 -31.28 -14.70
CA CYS A 457 -8.12 -32.28 -14.66
C CYS A 457 -8.29 -33.01 -16.00
N GLU A 458 -8.70 -34.28 -15.94
CA GLU A 458 -8.72 -35.16 -17.12
C GLU A 458 -10.01 -35.07 -17.94
N ASN A 459 -11.12 -34.67 -17.33
CA ASN A 459 -12.43 -34.75 -17.96
C ASN A 459 -13.18 -33.41 -17.88
N PRO A 460 -12.94 -32.49 -18.83
CA PRO A 460 -13.77 -31.32 -19.01
C PRO A 460 -15.22 -31.78 -19.17
N ASN A 461 -16.17 -31.16 -18.46
CA ASN A 461 -17.57 -31.58 -18.33
C ASN A 461 -17.86 -32.72 -17.34
N ALA A 462 -16.91 -33.14 -16.50
CA ALA A 462 -17.25 -33.94 -15.33
C ALA A 462 -18.26 -33.17 -14.45
N PRO A 463 -19.25 -33.86 -13.82
CA PRO A 463 -20.10 -33.20 -12.85
C PRO A 463 -19.28 -32.57 -11.73
N LEU A 464 -19.76 -31.45 -11.20
CA LEU A 464 -19.17 -30.82 -10.02
C LEU A 464 -19.06 -31.84 -8.86
N GLY A 465 -17.90 -31.91 -8.19
CA GLY A 465 -17.63 -32.90 -7.13
C GLY A 465 -17.43 -34.35 -7.60
N ALA A 466 -17.13 -34.59 -8.89
CA ALA A 466 -16.89 -35.94 -9.40
C ALA A 466 -15.53 -36.51 -8.92
N ALA A 467 -15.57 -37.41 -7.93
CA ALA A 467 -14.40 -38.12 -7.43
C ALA A 467 -13.58 -38.83 -8.53
N ASN A 468 -12.25 -38.72 -8.47
CA ASN A 468 -11.26 -39.38 -9.35
C ASN A 468 -11.26 -38.98 -10.84
N THR A 469 -12.06 -37.99 -11.26
CA THR A 469 -12.07 -37.47 -12.64
C THR A 469 -12.26 -35.96 -12.74
N GLY A 470 -12.63 -35.31 -11.62
CA GLY A 470 -12.73 -33.87 -11.45
C GLY A 470 -11.58 -33.31 -10.60
N CYS A 471 -11.87 -32.27 -9.84
CA CYS A 471 -10.92 -31.48 -9.06
C CYS A 471 -10.77 -31.97 -7.63
N THR A 472 -9.67 -31.62 -6.97
CA THR A 472 -9.41 -31.95 -5.57
C THR A 472 -10.49 -31.38 -4.65
N LEU A 473 -10.96 -30.16 -4.92
CA LEU A 473 -12.07 -29.54 -4.21
C LEU A 473 -13.40 -29.77 -4.93
N ASP A 474 -14.41 -30.21 -4.17
CA ASP A 474 -15.76 -30.46 -4.70
C ASP A 474 -16.45 -29.19 -5.21
N SER A 475 -16.00 -28.01 -4.78
CA SER A 475 -16.48 -26.69 -5.24
C SER A 475 -15.88 -26.26 -6.59
N MET A 476 -14.90 -26.98 -7.13
CA MET A 476 -14.23 -26.62 -8.38
C MET A 476 -14.75 -27.45 -9.56
N GLY A 477 -15.01 -26.75 -10.67
CA GLY A 477 -15.34 -27.37 -11.96
C GLY A 477 -14.08 -27.70 -12.75
N CYS A 478 -14.16 -28.71 -13.62
CA CYS A 478 -13.09 -29.04 -14.57
C CYS A 478 -13.31 -28.28 -15.90
N TRP A 479 -12.60 -27.17 -16.07
CA TRP A 479 -12.72 -26.27 -17.22
C TRP A 479 -11.85 -26.76 -18.38
N PRO A 480 -12.32 -26.67 -19.65
CA PRO A 480 -11.50 -27.10 -20.79
C PRO A 480 -10.28 -26.19 -20.97
N ALA A 481 -9.08 -26.76 -21.08
CA ALA A 481 -7.84 -25.97 -21.18
C ALA A 481 -7.58 -25.41 -22.59
N THR A 482 -8.03 -26.13 -23.64
CA THR A 482 -7.76 -25.79 -25.06
C THR A 482 -8.06 -24.35 -25.45
N PRO A 483 -9.19 -23.74 -25.03
CA PRO A 483 -9.51 -22.38 -25.43
C PRO A 483 -8.59 -21.32 -24.79
N PHE A 484 -8.09 -21.59 -23.58
CA PHE A 484 -7.20 -20.68 -22.86
C PHE A 484 -5.76 -20.78 -23.38
N THR A 485 -5.29 -22.00 -23.64
CA THR A 485 -3.94 -22.24 -24.19
C THR A 485 -3.81 -21.77 -25.64
N SER A 486 -4.84 -21.98 -26.48
CA SER A 486 -4.83 -21.51 -27.87
C SER A 486 -4.92 -19.99 -28.02
N GLY A 487 -5.43 -19.30 -27.00
CA GLY A 487 -5.42 -17.84 -26.93
C GLY A 487 -4.11 -17.23 -26.44
N GLY A 488 -3.16 -18.06 -25.97
CA GLY A 488 -1.91 -17.60 -25.35
C GLY A 488 -2.10 -17.05 -23.94
N TYR A 489 -3.25 -17.31 -23.31
CA TYR A 489 -3.56 -16.80 -21.97
C TYR A 489 -3.15 -17.76 -20.86
N ALA A 490 -2.94 -19.03 -21.19
CA ALA A 490 -2.55 -20.07 -20.25
C ALA A 490 -1.24 -20.74 -20.68
N TYR A 491 -0.33 -20.92 -19.72
CA TYR A 491 1.01 -21.48 -19.91
C TYR A 491 1.14 -22.82 -19.19
N ILE A 492 1.91 -23.73 -19.78
CA ILE A 492 2.13 -25.09 -19.27
C ILE A 492 3.62 -25.40 -19.45
N HIS A 493 4.18 -26.24 -18.57
CA HIS A 493 5.56 -26.70 -18.68
C HIS A 493 5.91 -27.22 -20.09
N THR A 494 7.05 -26.78 -20.61
CA THR A 494 7.48 -27.12 -21.98
C THR A 494 7.92 -28.57 -22.09
N GLY A 495 7.25 -29.33 -22.96
CA GLY A 495 7.63 -30.70 -23.29
C GLY A 495 6.54 -31.75 -23.08
N GLU A 496 5.41 -31.35 -22.49
CA GLU A 496 4.33 -32.27 -22.10
C GLU A 496 3.03 -32.04 -22.90
N THR A 497 2.14 -33.03 -22.87
CA THR A 497 0.80 -32.89 -23.44
C THR A 497 -0.04 -31.96 -22.56
N SER A 498 -0.59 -30.90 -23.14
CA SER A 498 -1.56 -30.04 -22.46
C SER A 498 -2.64 -30.87 -21.77
N PRO A 499 -2.98 -30.59 -20.49
CA PRO A 499 -4.05 -31.30 -19.83
C PRO A 499 -5.36 -31.03 -20.57
N ALA A 500 -6.32 -31.95 -20.41
CA ALA A 500 -7.64 -31.79 -21.02
C ALA A 500 -8.38 -30.58 -20.44
N GLY A 501 -8.24 -30.36 -19.13
CA GLY A 501 -8.78 -29.23 -18.42
C GLY A 501 -7.95 -28.80 -17.22
N PHE A 502 -8.43 -27.77 -16.51
CA PHE A 502 -7.91 -27.31 -15.23
C PHE A 502 -9.06 -27.03 -14.26
N CYS A 503 -8.74 -27.05 -12.97
CA CYS A 503 -9.67 -26.87 -11.88
C CYS A 503 -9.78 -25.39 -11.53
N PHE A 504 -11.00 -24.88 -11.60
CA PHE A 504 -11.32 -23.49 -11.30
C PHE A 504 -12.61 -23.45 -10.49
N PRO A 505 -12.82 -22.45 -9.61
CA PRO A 505 -14.07 -22.29 -8.88
C PRO A 505 -15.30 -22.51 -9.78
N GLY A 506 -16.21 -23.36 -9.29
CA GLY A 506 -17.45 -23.67 -9.99
C GLY A 506 -18.35 -22.45 -10.07
N CYS A 507 -18.97 -22.22 -11.22
CA CYS A 507 -19.90 -21.12 -11.38
C CYS A 507 -21.12 -21.25 -10.46
N THR A 508 -21.54 -20.13 -9.88
CA THR A 508 -22.70 -20.06 -8.97
C THR A 508 -23.95 -19.47 -9.65
N SER A 509 -23.77 -18.72 -10.74
CA SER A 509 -24.85 -18.12 -11.52
C SER A 509 -24.38 -17.59 -12.88
N ASP A 510 -25.33 -17.30 -13.77
CA ASP A 510 -25.06 -16.60 -15.03
C ASP A 510 -24.47 -15.19 -14.79
N ALA A 511 -24.85 -14.54 -13.70
CA ALA A 511 -24.33 -13.22 -13.32
C ALA A 511 -22.85 -13.31 -12.95
N TRP A 512 -22.48 -14.29 -12.13
CA TRP A 512 -21.09 -14.59 -11.78
C TRP A 512 -20.24 -14.88 -13.02
N CYS A 513 -20.77 -15.69 -13.95
CA CYS A 513 -20.10 -15.92 -15.23
C CYS A 513 -19.94 -14.64 -16.06
N GLY A 514 -20.98 -13.79 -16.07
CA GLY A 514 -20.94 -12.55 -16.83
C GLY A 514 -19.96 -11.52 -16.25
N GLU A 515 -19.82 -11.51 -14.93
CA GLU A 515 -18.83 -10.71 -14.21
C GLU A 515 -17.42 -11.21 -14.48
N LEU A 516 -17.15 -12.49 -14.26
CA LEU A 516 -15.83 -13.11 -14.45
C LEU A 516 -15.23 -12.85 -15.85
N PHE A 517 -16.05 -12.87 -16.90
CA PHE A 517 -15.59 -12.64 -18.28
C PHE A 517 -15.91 -11.25 -18.83
N GLY A 518 -16.50 -10.37 -18.01
CA GLY A 518 -16.84 -9.02 -18.42
C GLY A 518 -17.84 -8.93 -19.56
N THR A 519 -18.69 -9.92 -19.75
CA THR A 519 -19.69 -9.93 -20.81
C THR A 519 -20.97 -10.63 -20.37
N SER A 520 -22.11 -10.02 -20.66
CA SER A 520 -23.41 -10.62 -20.37
C SER A 520 -23.75 -11.77 -21.34
N GLY A 521 -24.62 -12.67 -20.88
CA GLY A 521 -25.14 -13.77 -21.71
C GLY A 521 -24.29 -15.05 -21.67
N ILE A 522 -23.33 -15.16 -20.76
CA ILE A 522 -22.64 -16.40 -20.45
C ILE A 522 -23.46 -17.16 -19.42
N ASN A 523 -23.83 -18.39 -19.75
CA ASN A 523 -24.64 -19.22 -18.85
C ASN A 523 -23.74 -20.07 -17.95
N CYS A 524 -24.12 -20.24 -16.70
CA CYS A 524 -23.53 -21.20 -15.80
C CYS A 524 -24.16 -22.59 -16.03
N ASP A 525 -23.35 -23.59 -16.39
CA ASP A 525 -23.78 -24.99 -16.32
C ASP A 525 -23.61 -25.50 -14.89
N GLU A 526 -24.64 -25.30 -14.07
CA GLU A 526 -24.66 -25.73 -12.66
C GLU A 526 -24.33 -27.23 -12.47
N ALA A 527 -24.51 -28.08 -13.49
CA ALA A 527 -24.19 -29.49 -13.39
C ALA A 527 -22.68 -29.76 -13.39
N THR A 528 -21.92 -28.96 -14.14
CA THR A 528 -20.46 -29.11 -14.29
C THR A 528 -19.68 -28.01 -13.55
N GLY A 529 -20.35 -26.93 -13.14
CA GLY A 529 -19.73 -25.74 -12.55
C GLY A 529 -18.95 -24.91 -13.56
N VAL A 530 -19.18 -25.07 -14.87
CA VAL A 530 -18.42 -24.38 -15.92
C VAL A 530 -19.28 -23.31 -16.59
N CYS A 531 -18.71 -22.13 -16.85
CA CYS A 531 -19.37 -21.11 -17.65
C CYS A 531 -19.31 -21.45 -19.15
N ASP A 532 -20.44 -21.41 -19.85
CA ASP A 532 -20.53 -21.63 -21.29
C ASP A 532 -20.05 -20.39 -22.07
N ILE A 533 -18.74 -20.13 -22.02
CA ILE A 533 -18.09 -19.01 -22.69
C ILE A 533 -17.87 -19.23 -24.19
N PHE A 534 -18.07 -20.46 -24.68
CA PHE A 534 -17.78 -20.82 -26.08
C PHE A 534 -19.00 -21.15 -26.91
N GLY A 535 -20.20 -21.23 -26.33
CA GLY A 535 -21.48 -21.38 -27.02
C GLY A 535 -21.46 -22.53 -28.04
N LYS A 536 -21.91 -23.73 -27.63
CA LYS A 536 -22.10 -24.81 -28.61
C LYS A 536 -23.13 -24.47 -29.69
#